data_AF-A0A1Q3SJY6-F1
#
_entry.id   AF-A0A1Q3SJY6-F1
#
_cell.length_a   1.000
_cell.length_b   1.000
_cell.length_c   1.000
_cell.angle_alpha   90.00
_cell.angle_beta   90.00
_cell.angle_gamma   90.00
#
_symmetry.space_group_name_H-M   'P 1'
#
loop_
_entity.id
_entity.type
_entity.pdbx_description
1 polymer ?
#
loop_
_entity_poly.entity_id
_entity_poly.type
_entity_poly.pdbx_seq_one_letter_code
_entity_poly.pdbx_strand_id
1 'polypeptide(L)'
;MEQAPPPDDSSPAPKNKIKTLLSSRAGFGRLLIKSNGLLGWQTSRFGQAATWLEQRRKWSVPGAALLAVLLLLALELGHILLYYQPPLTSLEIGRQLYNSGHYTAAATELRQDITDPAAKLLLAQDLIALHQWPAASAYLNELLKANPNDPTLYFWIGQAQLGNNQPDDAATSWNLIIGRNDAAARAVQQKAQVALGSLRYRQEQYPEAARLLYAALNGKNLEATEQQQAEYLYGVLLARDLRFTEALPLLQQATQASLPGSQWDSAPLQVVLNQNTTKAQTLVDQLPQAAAEKTDGAKRARLAYAFILAEEYTPAEEQLAQVLQIAPTYTDARAYLGIVYWRTGRIDKARNALNMALTQSPANRLARQSMAELLIDQLPTLQLQGDDTQAYKQQSDQALALLNGLIAEKPDDATLQITLAHFYIARHDYQQAQLAYQTALDLNRQKPVDGLNPAATLSRYYSEIAFDPCVRGVDNGLAATRDLPSDADSWFAAGLAYSQCGYYDKATPYLERAFELRPYSLDIIYRLALAYDATKQTEKADRLYQLLADLAPDQVYQRP
;
A
#
# COMPACT_ATOMS: atom_id res chain seq x y z
N MET A 1 97.17 -16.96 15.79
CA MET A 1 96.17 -17.00 16.86
C MET A 1 94.95 -16.26 16.37
N GLU A 2 93.78 -16.82 16.14
CA GLU A 2 93.22 -18.18 16.07
C GLU A 2 91.76 -17.90 15.64
N GLN A 3 91.36 -18.25 14.43
CA GLN A 3 90.45 -19.37 14.12
C GLN A 3 89.40 -19.66 15.21
N ALA A 4 88.13 -19.42 14.88
CA ALA A 4 86.98 -19.99 15.59
C ALA A 4 86.35 -21.12 14.73
N PRO A 5 85.99 -22.27 15.32
CA PRO A 5 85.40 -23.41 14.60
C PRO A 5 83.85 -23.38 14.58
N PRO A 6 83.19 -24.15 13.68
CA PRO A 6 81.82 -24.65 13.84
C PRO A 6 81.84 -26.16 14.24
N PRO A 7 80.70 -26.89 14.27
CA PRO A 7 79.39 -26.73 14.95
C PRO A 7 79.11 -27.90 15.94
N ASP A 8 78.01 -27.89 16.71
CA ASP A 8 77.27 -29.15 17.01
C ASP A 8 75.79 -28.92 17.41
N ASP A 9 74.99 -29.93 17.08
CA ASP A 9 73.53 -30.04 16.99
C ASP A 9 72.89 -30.52 18.33
N SER A 10 71.54 -30.52 18.36
CA SER A 10 70.62 -31.28 19.25
C SER A 10 69.89 -30.57 20.42
N SER A 11 68.56 -30.54 20.26
CA SER A 11 67.48 -30.24 21.23
C SER A 11 67.22 -31.38 22.25
N PRO A 12 66.46 -31.19 23.37
CA PRO A 12 64.99 -31.34 23.33
C PRO A 12 64.12 -30.49 24.30
N ALA A 13 62.91 -30.12 23.80
CA ALA A 13 61.56 -29.99 24.40
C ALA A 13 61.27 -29.45 25.83
N PRO A 14 60.23 -28.58 26.01
CA PRO A 14 59.57 -28.34 27.30
C PRO A 14 58.18 -29.04 27.41
N LYS A 15 58.14 -30.22 28.05
CA LYS A 15 56.91 -31.00 28.34
C LYS A 15 56.07 -30.51 29.54
N ASN A 16 56.32 -29.33 30.10
CA ASN A 16 55.76 -28.94 31.42
C ASN A 16 54.76 -27.76 31.47
N LYS A 17 54.23 -27.26 30.35
CA LYS A 17 53.23 -26.15 30.36
C LYS A 17 51.76 -26.56 30.17
N ILE A 18 51.46 -27.80 29.75
CA ILE A 18 50.08 -28.24 29.45
C ILE A 18 49.34 -28.79 30.68
N LYS A 19 50.07 -29.32 31.67
CA LYS A 19 49.47 -29.90 32.89
C LYS A 19 48.81 -28.87 33.82
N THR A 20 49.19 -27.60 33.72
CA THR A 20 48.68 -26.51 34.57
C THR A 20 47.42 -25.84 34.04
N LEU A 21 47.06 -26.05 32.76
CA LEU A 21 45.86 -25.47 32.15
C LEU A 21 44.58 -26.32 32.38
N LEU A 22 44.73 -27.59 32.73
CA LEU A 22 43.63 -28.55 32.87
C LEU A 22 43.09 -28.73 34.30
N SER A 23 43.65 -28.06 35.32
CA SER A 23 43.29 -28.29 36.72
C SER A 23 42.35 -27.25 37.34
N SER A 24 41.85 -26.26 36.60
CA SER A 24 40.83 -25.33 37.14
C SER A 24 39.55 -25.34 36.32
N ARG A 25 38.40 -25.50 37.01
CA ARG A 25 37.04 -25.38 36.44
C ARG A 25 36.82 -24.05 35.68
N ALA A 26 37.63 -23.03 35.96
CA ALA A 26 37.57 -21.73 35.30
C ALA A 26 38.23 -21.69 33.91
N GLY A 27 39.18 -22.60 33.61
CA GLY A 27 39.82 -22.70 32.29
C GLY A 27 38.91 -23.33 31.23
N PHE A 28 38.17 -24.37 31.62
CA PHE A 28 37.24 -25.08 30.73
C PHE A 28 36.01 -24.22 30.38
N GLY A 29 35.51 -23.41 31.33
CA GLY A 29 34.40 -22.49 31.11
C GLY A 29 34.71 -21.33 30.15
N ARG A 30 35.95 -20.83 30.13
CA ARG A 30 36.35 -19.75 29.21
C ARG A 30 36.57 -20.21 27.76
N LEU A 31 36.93 -21.47 27.55
CA LEU A 31 37.05 -22.06 26.21
C LEU A 31 35.68 -22.34 25.57
N LEU A 32 34.67 -22.69 26.39
CA LEU A 32 33.29 -22.88 25.94
C LEU A 32 32.58 -21.55 25.61
N ILE A 33 32.87 -20.46 26.34
CA ILE A 33 32.26 -19.14 26.07
C ILE A 33 32.79 -18.51 24.77
N LYS A 34 34.04 -18.77 24.39
CA LYS A 34 34.60 -18.27 23.11
C LYS A 34 34.17 -19.06 21.87
N SER A 35 33.63 -20.28 22.03
CA SER A 35 33.19 -21.13 20.92
C SER A 35 31.66 -21.20 20.76
N ASN A 36 30.89 -20.91 21.82
CA ASN A 36 29.43 -20.98 21.80
C ASN A 36 28.72 -19.79 21.13
N GLY A 37 29.44 -18.76 20.66
CA GLY A 37 28.84 -17.66 19.89
C GLY A 37 28.42 -18.03 18.46
N LEU A 38 28.84 -19.19 17.95
CA LEU A 38 28.73 -19.54 16.52
C LEU A 38 28.00 -20.87 16.21
N LEU A 39 27.45 -21.58 17.21
CA LEU A 39 26.94 -22.96 17.04
C LEU A 39 25.49 -23.16 17.51
N GLY A 40 24.60 -22.25 17.14
CA GLY A 40 23.16 -22.36 17.42
C GLY A 40 22.41 -23.47 16.66
N TRP A 41 23.05 -24.17 15.70
CA TRP A 41 22.34 -25.08 14.79
C TRP A 41 22.79 -26.55 14.81
N GLN A 42 23.83 -26.92 15.57
CA GLN A 42 24.34 -28.31 15.59
C GLN A 42 24.10 -29.08 16.89
N THR A 43 23.69 -28.42 17.98
CA THR A 43 23.50 -29.05 19.30
C THR A 43 22.41 -30.12 19.35
N SER A 44 21.42 -30.08 18.44
CA SER A 44 20.33 -31.06 18.36
C SER A 44 20.77 -32.45 17.89
N ARG A 45 21.77 -32.54 17.00
CA ARG A 45 22.24 -33.82 16.45
C ARG A 45 23.21 -34.56 17.37
N PHE A 46 23.97 -33.82 18.18
CA PHE A 46 24.92 -34.41 19.13
C PHE A 46 24.23 -35.06 20.34
N GLY A 47 23.14 -34.46 20.82
CA GLY A 47 22.32 -35.06 21.88
C GLY A 47 21.71 -36.42 21.48
N GLN A 48 21.29 -36.56 20.22
CA GLN A 48 20.71 -37.78 19.66
C GLN A 48 21.77 -38.89 19.44
N ALA A 49 22.99 -38.54 19.03
CA ALA A 49 24.08 -39.50 18.85
C ALA A 49 24.56 -40.09 20.20
N ALA A 50 24.63 -39.27 21.26
CA ALA A 50 25.02 -39.72 22.60
C ALA A 50 23.96 -40.64 23.23
N THR A 51 22.67 -40.31 23.09
CA THR A 51 21.57 -41.17 23.57
C THR A 51 21.46 -42.47 22.77
N TRP A 52 21.74 -42.45 21.46
CA TRP A 52 21.78 -43.64 20.63
C TRP A 52 22.91 -44.62 21.03
N LEU A 53 24.07 -44.09 21.45
CA LEU A 53 25.20 -44.89 21.95
C LEU A 53 24.94 -45.48 23.35
N GLU A 54 24.31 -44.74 24.25
CA GLU A 54 23.94 -45.24 25.58
C GLU A 54 22.93 -46.40 25.51
N GLN A 55 22.00 -46.37 24.55
CA GLN A 55 21.02 -47.43 24.36
C GLN A 55 21.60 -48.73 23.81
N ARG A 56 22.83 -48.74 23.27
CA ARG A 56 23.47 -49.91 22.62
C ARG A 56 24.68 -50.47 23.37
N ARG A 57 24.70 -50.34 24.69
CA ARG A 57 25.73 -50.77 25.66
C ARG A 57 26.11 -52.28 25.67
N LYS A 58 25.55 -53.10 24.78
CA LYS A 58 25.74 -54.57 24.70
C LYS A 58 26.47 -55.05 23.44
N TRP A 59 27.10 -54.17 22.68
CA TRP A 59 27.95 -54.61 21.58
C TRP A 59 29.25 -55.21 22.13
N SER A 60 29.68 -56.34 21.56
CA SER A 60 31.00 -56.90 21.88
C SER A 60 32.06 -55.85 21.56
N VAL A 61 33.07 -55.79 22.42
CA VAL A 61 34.13 -54.76 22.48
C VAL A 61 34.72 -54.34 21.11
N PRO A 62 34.82 -55.18 20.06
CA PRO A 62 35.36 -54.73 18.77
C PRO A 62 34.47 -53.73 18.01
N GLY A 63 33.14 -53.90 18.03
CA GLY A 63 32.23 -53.08 17.23
C GLY A 63 32.03 -51.67 17.80
N ALA A 64 31.96 -51.56 19.13
CA ALA A 64 31.90 -50.28 19.83
C ALA A 64 33.22 -49.51 19.74
N ALA A 65 34.37 -50.22 19.76
CA ALA A 65 35.67 -49.62 19.54
C ALA A 65 35.83 -49.09 18.11
N LEU A 66 35.39 -49.84 17.10
CA LEU A 66 35.45 -49.40 15.70
C LEU A 66 34.57 -48.16 15.46
N LEU A 67 33.38 -48.11 16.05
CA LEU A 67 32.47 -46.97 15.92
C LEU A 67 32.98 -45.73 16.67
N ALA A 68 33.59 -45.93 17.85
CA ALA A 68 34.26 -44.86 18.60
C ALA A 68 35.48 -44.30 17.85
N VAL A 69 36.26 -45.17 17.19
CA VAL A 69 37.38 -44.77 16.34
C VAL A 69 36.89 -44.02 15.09
N LEU A 70 35.79 -44.45 14.46
CA LEU A 70 35.19 -43.73 13.33
C LEU A 70 34.61 -42.37 13.73
N LEU A 71 34.00 -42.26 14.93
CA LEU A 71 33.55 -40.99 15.48
C LEU A 71 34.72 -40.07 15.86
N LEU A 72 35.81 -40.61 16.41
CA LEU A 72 37.04 -39.86 16.69
C LEU A 72 37.72 -39.41 15.40
N LEU A 73 37.75 -40.24 14.36
CA LEU A 73 38.24 -39.86 13.03
C LEU A 73 37.33 -38.83 12.36
N ALA A 74 36.00 -38.90 12.56
CA ALA A 74 35.08 -37.88 12.08
C ALA A 74 35.20 -36.57 12.88
N LEU A 75 35.53 -36.64 14.18
CA LEU A 75 35.87 -35.49 15.02
C LEU A 75 37.22 -34.89 14.64
N GLU A 76 38.24 -35.70 14.34
CA GLU A 76 39.53 -35.24 13.84
C GLU A 76 39.41 -34.70 12.42
N LEU A 77 38.66 -35.33 11.52
CA LEU A 77 38.37 -34.79 10.18
C LEU A 77 37.53 -33.51 10.27
N GLY A 78 36.57 -33.44 11.19
CA GLY A 78 35.81 -32.22 11.49
C GLY A 78 36.71 -31.12 12.08
N HIS A 79 37.62 -31.47 12.98
CA HIS A 79 38.63 -30.55 13.52
C HIS A 79 39.63 -30.12 12.46
N ILE A 80 40.08 -31.02 11.58
CA ILE A 80 40.98 -30.73 10.46
C ILE A 80 40.26 -29.86 9.45
N LEU A 81 38.99 -30.10 9.11
CA LEU A 81 38.18 -29.22 8.25
C LEU A 81 37.87 -27.86 8.89
N LEU A 82 37.84 -27.78 10.23
CA LEU A 82 37.78 -26.52 10.99
C LEU A 82 39.15 -25.82 11.09
N TYR A 83 40.26 -26.56 11.04
CA TYR A 83 41.64 -26.05 11.10
C TYR A 83 42.20 -25.71 9.71
N TYR A 84 41.63 -26.30 8.66
CA TYR A 84 41.90 -26.08 7.24
C TYR A 84 40.77 -25.30 6.56
N GLN A 85 40.10 -24.40 7.29
CA GLN A 85 39.56 -23.23 6.62
C GLN A 85 40.80 -22.43 6.17
N PRO A 86 40.94 -22.04 4.88
CA PRO A 86 41.98 -21.09 4.51
C PRO A 86 41.87 -19.89 5.47
N PRO A 87 42.99 -19.28 5.92
CA PRO A 87 42.92 -18.11 6.79
C PRO A 87 41.98 -17.10 6.13
N LEU A 88 40.92 -16.71 6.85
CA LEU A 88 39.93 -15.77 6.33
C LEU A 88 40.69 -14.56 5.79
N THR A 89 40.43 -14.23 4.53
CA THR A 89 41.04 -13.06 3.91
C THR A 89 40.61 -11.81 4.66
N SER A 90 41.43 -10.74 4.65
CA SER A 90 41.05 -9.48 5.27
C SER A 90 39.70 -8.95 4.74
N LEU A 91 39.36 -9.26 3.48
CA LEU A 91 38.03 -9.01 2.89
C LEU A 91 36.89 -9.76 3.61
N GLU A 92 37.05 -11.05 3.89
CA GLU A 92 36.03 -11.87 4.55
C GLU A 92 35.84 -11.45 6.01
N ILE A 93 36.93 -11.19 6.72
CA ILE A 93 36.90 -10.68 8.10
C ILE A 93 36.24 -9.29 8.12
N GLY A 94 36.65 -8.40 7.22
CA GLY A 94 36.06 -7.08 7.05
C GLY A 94 34.56 -7.15 6.78
N ARG A 95 34.09 -8.06 5.91
CA ARG A 95 32.66 -8.25 5.62
C ARG A 95 31.85 -8.72 6.81
N GLN A 96 32.39 -9.64 7.61
CA GLN A 96 31.73 -10.09 8.84
C GLN A 96 31.63 -8.96 9.87
N LEU A 97 32.69 -8.17 10.01
CA LEU A 97 32.72 -7.00 10.89
C LEU A 97 31.76 -5.91 10.42
N TYR A 98 31.69 -5.64 9.11
CA TYR A 98 30.73 -4.72 8.50
C TYR A 98 29.29 -5.15 8.81
N ASN A 99 28.95 -6.41 8.55
CA ASN A 99 27.60 -6.95 8.78
C ASN A 99 27.21 -6.98 10.26
N SER A 100 28.18 -6.99 11.18
CA SER A 100 27.95 -6.91 12.63
C SER A 100 27.99 -5.48 13.16
N GLY A 101 28.14 -4.47 12.28
CA GLY A 101 28.17 -3.05 12.65
C GLY A 101 29.48 -2.58 13.28
N HIS A 102 30.54 -3.38 13.24
CA HIS A 102 31.86 -3.07 13.79
C HIS A 102 32.75 -2.36 12.77
N TYR A 103 32.26 -1.24 12.21
CA TYR A 103 32.87 -0.54 11.08
C TYR A 103 34.31 -0.06 11.32
N THR A 104 34.68 0.32 12.55
CA THR A 104 36.06 0.73 12.88
C THR A 104 37.04 -0.44 12.81
N ALA A 105 36.64 -1.61 13.30
CA ALA A 105 37.43 -2.83 13.24
C ALA A 105 37.50 -3.35 11.79
N ALA A 106 36.38 -3.32 11.07
CA ALA A 106 36.30 -3.67 9.65
C ALA A 106 37.26 -2.82 8.81
N ALA A 107 37.21 -1.49 8.97
CA ALA A 107 38.08 -0.56 8.26
C ALA A 107 39.57 -0.76 8.59
N THR A 108 39.90 -1.14 9.83
CA THR A 108 41.29 -1.42 10.24
C THR A 108 41.81 -2.69 9.57
N GLU A 109 40.97 -3.72 9.49
CA GLU A 109 41.32 -4.98 8.85
C GLU A 109 41.45 -4.81 7.32
N LEU A 110 40.50 -4.14 6.68
CA LEU A 110 40.48 -3.94 5.22
C LEU A 110 41.62 -3.05 4.71
N ARG A 111 42.23 -2.22 5.56
CA ARG A 111 43.43 -1.44 5.21
C ARG A 111 44.67 -2.32 5.00
N GLN A 112 44.68 -3.55 5.53
CA GLN A 112 45.79 -4.49 5.35
C GLN A 112 45.85 -5.04 3.91
N ASP A 113 44.71 -5.04 3.19
CA ASP A 113 44.58 -5.50 1.81
C ASP A 113 44.01 -4.41 0.90
N ILE A 114 44.63 -3.23 0.94
CA ILE A 114 44.17 -2.05 0.18
C ILE A 114 44.32 -2.19 -1.35
N THR A 115 45.02 -3.23 -1.79
CA THR A 115 45.26 -3.53 -3.22
C THR A 115 44.07 -4.23 -3.88
N ASP A 116 43.26 -4.97 -3.13
CA ASP A 116 42.05 -5.60 -3.65
C ASP A 116 40.93 -4.56 -3.86
N PRO A 117 40.40 -4.40 -5.09
CA PRO A 117 39.27 -3.50 -5.36
C PRO A 117 38.03 -3.79 -4.51
N ALA A 118 37.75 -5.06 -4.19
CA ALA A 118 36.59 -5.43 -3.37
C ALA A 118 36.78 -5.03 -1.90
N ALA A 119 37.98 -5.22 -1.35
CA ALA A 119 38.34 -4.75 -0.01
C ALA A 119 38.32 -3.22 0.07
N LYS A 120 38.82 -2.53 -0.96
CA LYS A 120 38.80 -1.07 -1.06
C LYS A 120 37.37 -0.51 -1.14
N LEU A 121 36.47 -1.16 -1.88
CA LEU A 121 35.06 -0.76 -1.94
C LEU A 121 34.36 -0.93 -0.59
N LEU A 122 34.56 -2.07 0.08
CA LEU A 122 33.99 -2.32 1.41
C LEU A 122 34.56 -1.36 2.46
N LEU A 123 35.85 -1.04 2.39
CA LEU A 123 36.47 -0.02 3.23
C LEU A 123 35.81 1.36 3.01
N ALA A 124 35.49 1.73 1.77
CA ALA A 124 34.78 2.97 1.50
C ALA A 124 33.37 2.99 2.13
N GLN A 125 32.67 1.85 2.12
CA GLN A 125 31.36 1.70 2.78
C GLN A 125 31.48 1.84 4.31
N ASP A 126 32.49 1.23 4.92
CA ASP A 126 32.80 1.42 6.35
C ASP A 126 33.07 2.89 6.67
N LEU A 127 33.85 3.58 5.84
CA LEU A 127 34.17 5.00 6.04
C LEU A 127 32.92 5.89 5.92
N ILE A 128 31.98 5.55 5.03
CA ILE A 128 30.66 6.20 4.96
C ILE A 128 29.88 5.95 6.27
N ALA A 129 29.83 4.71 6.75
CA ALA A 129 29.17 4.39 8.03
C ALA A 129 29.82 5.12 9.23
N LEU A 130 31.12 5.41 9.15
CA LEU A 130 31.89 6.18 10.14
C LEU A 130 31.85 7.70 9.94
N HIS A 131 31.06 8.20 8.99
CA HIS A 131 30.96 9.62 8.63
C HIS A 131 32.27 10.26 8.14
N GLN A 132 33.21 9.46 7.62
CA GLN A 132 34.49 9.90 7.06
C GLN A 132 34.37 10.13 5.54
N TRP A 133 33.48 11.03 5.14
CA TRP A 133 33.06 11.24 3.75
C TRP A 133 34.20 11.56 2.77
N PRO A 134 35.14 12.48 3.07
CA PRO A 134 36.22 12.81 2.14
C PRO A 134 37.16 11.62 1.89
N ALA A 135 37.41 10.81 2.92
CA ALA A 135 38.24 9.62 2.81
C ALA A 135 37.55 8.54 1.97
N ALA A 136 36.24 8.33 2.18
CA ALA A 136 35.44 7.41 1.36
C ALA A 136 35.44 7.83 -0.12
N SER A 137 35.19 9.12 -0.40
CA SER A 137 35.19 9.67 -1.75
C SER A 137 36.55 9.49 -2.46
N ALA A 138 37.67 9.60 -1.74
CA ALA A 138 38.99 9.38 -2.31
C ALA A 138 39.15 7.94 -2.85
N TYR A 139 38.80 6.94 -2.03
CA TYR A 139 38.86 5.53 -2.44
C TYR A 139 37.87 5.21 -3.56
N LEU A 140 36.65 5.74 -3.51
CA LEU A 140 35.63 5.52 -4.54
C LEU A 140 36.02 6.13 -5.89
N ASN A 141 36.60 7.35 -5.88
CA ASN A 141 37.08 8.00 -7.10
C ASN A 141 38.29 7.28 -7.70
N GLU A 142 39.15 6.67 -6.88
CA GLU A 142 40.24 5.82 -7.36
C GLU A 142 39.69 4.58 -8.06
N LEU A 143 38.72 3.89 -7.45
CA LEU A 143 38.03 2.75 -8.05
C LEU A 143 37.29 3.14 -9.36
N LEU A 144 36.69 4.32 -9.40
CA LEU A 144 35.97 4.82 -10.57
C LEU A 144 36.91 5.09 -11.75
N LYS A 145 38.15 5.54 -11.50
CA LYS A 145 39.16 5.70 -12.58
C LYS A 145 39.50 4.37 -13.24
N ALA A 146 39.55 3.28 -12.47
CA ALA A 146 39.78 1.95 -12.99
C ALA A 146 38.53 1.38 -13.69
N ASN A 147 37.33 1.66 -13.17
CA ASN A 147 36.06 1.16 -13.68
C ASN A 147 35.02 2.30 -13.86
N PRO A 148 35.12 3.13 -14.90
CA PRO A 148 34.28 4.34 -15.04
C PRO A 148 32.78 4.08 -15.21
N ASN A 149 32.41 2.85 -15.59
CA ASN A 149 31.04 2.47 -15.92
C ASN A 149 30.35 1.61 -14.84
N ASP A 150 30.94 1.46 -13.65
CA ASP A 150 30.34 0.67 -12.58
C ASP A 150 29.24 1.46 -11.83
N PRO A 151 27.95 1.08 -11.96
CA PRO A 151 26.85 1.78 -11.30
C PRO A 151 26.87 1.66 -9.78
N THR A 152 27.54 0.63 -9.23
CA THR A 152 27.72 0.46 -7.78
C THR A 152 28.57 1.58 -7.20
N LEU A 153 29.63 1.99 -7.93
CA LEU A 153 30.50 3.08 -7.51
C LEU A 153 29.75 4.41 -7.48
N TYR A 154 28.95 4.70 -8.51
CA TYR A 154 28.11 5.91 -8.53
C TYR A 154 27.11 5.96 -7.36
N PHE A 155 26.59 4.81 -6.90
CA PHE A 155 25.67 4.78 -5.76
C PHE A 155 26.38 5.24 -4.48
N TRP A 156 27.55 4.67 -4.19
CA TRP A 156 28.32 4.99 -2.99
C TRP A 156 28.96 6.37 -3.04
N ILE A 157 29.36 6.84 -4.23
CA ILE A 157 29.82 8.23 -4.43
C ILE A 157 28.68 9.19 -4.09
N GLY A 158 27.45 8.91 -4.55
CA GLY A 158 26.28 9.71 -4.20
C GLY A 158 26.02 9.74 -2.68
N GLN A 159 26.19 8.60 -1.99
CA GLN A 159 26.07 8.56 -0.51
C GLN A 159 27.14 9.41 0.19
N ALA A 160 28.39 9.32 -0.26
CA ALA A 160 29.49 10.11 0.31
C ALA A 160 29.32 11.61 0.04
N GLN A 161 28.90 12.00 -1.17
CA GLN A 161 28.58 13.38 -1.54
C GLN A 161 27.45 13.95 -0.67
N LEU A 162 26.37 13.18 -0.49
CA LEU A 162 25.26 13.58 0.37
C LEU A 162 25.73 13.80 1.82
N GLY A 163 26.54 12.89 2.37
CA GLY A 163 27.12 13.04 3.71
C GLY A 163 28.05 14.24 3.84
N ASN A 164 28.73 14.61 2.75
CA ASN A 164 29.57 15.80 2.63
C ASN A 164 28.78 17.09 2.29
N ASN A 165 27.46 17.09 2.46
CA ASN A 165 26.57 18.22 2.18
C ASN A 165 26.59 18.71 0.71
N GLN A 166 26.74 17.77 -0.23
CA GLN A 166 26.71 18.02 -1.68
C GLN A 166 25.51 17.29 -2.32
N PRO A 167 24.27 17.77 -2.09
CA PRO A 167 23.06 17.06 -2.51
C PRO A 167 22.88 17.01 -4.04
N ASP A 168 23.28 18.06 -4.77
CA ASP A 168 23.11 18.11 -6.23
C ASP A 168 24.09 17.17 -6.96
N ASP A 169 25.33 17.07 -6.44
CA ASP A 169 26.31 16.11 -6.92
C ASP A 169 25.84 14.67 -6.67
N ALA A 170 25.28 14.42 -5.48
CA ALA A 170 24.69 13.12 -5.13
C ALA A 170 23.52 12.75 -6.06
N ALA A 171 22.62 13.70 -6.32
CA ALA A 171 21.51 13.51 -7.24
C ALA A 171 22.00 13.20 -8.66
N THR A 172 23.05 13.88 -9.12
CA THR A 172 23.69 13.62 -10.42
C THR A 172 24.23 12.19 -10.49
N SER A 173 24.95 11.76 -9.47
CA SER A 173 25.50 10.39 -9.37
C SER A 173 24.41 9.31 -9.41
N TRP A 174 23.29 9.49 -8.71
CA TRP A 174 22.18 8.52 -8.74
C TRP A 174 21.39 8.55 -10.06
N ASN A 175 21.23 9.71 -10.70
CA ASN A 175 20.59 9.81 -12.01
C ASN A 175 21.38 9.07 -13.10
N LEU A 176 22.71 9.06 -13.03
CA LEU A 176 23.55 8.28 -13.94
C LEU A 176 23.27 6.77 -13.87
N ILE A 177 22.80 6.27 -12.72
CA ILE A 177 22.37 4.88 -12.55
C ILE A 177 20.97 4.68 -13.13
N ILE A 178 20.03 5.55 -12.77
CA ILE A 178 18.60 5.43 -13.12
C ILE A 178 18.39 5.51 -14.63
N GLY A 179 19.18 6.30 -15.34
CA GLY A 179 19.11 6.45 -16.80
C GLY A 179 19.70 5.28 -17.61
N ARG A 180 20.24 4.24 -16.96
CA ARG A 180 20.91 3.12 -17.64
C ARG A 180 20.05 1.85 -17.62
N ASN A 181 20.01 1.15 -18.75
CA ASN A 181 19.21 -0.07 -18.94
C ASN A 181 20.01 -1.39 -18.90
N ASP A 182 21.31 -1.32 -18.60
CA ASP A 182 22.17 -2.50 -18.50
C ASP A 182 21.90 -3.32 -17.22
N ALA A 183 22.34 -4.58 -17.23
CA ALA A 183 22.06 -5.52 -16.15
C ALA A 183 22.73 -5.09 -14.82
N ALA A 184 23.91 -4.47 -14.88
CA ALA A 184 24.60 -3.99 -13.69
C ALA A 184 23.85 -2.80 -13.08
N ALA A 185 23.34 -1.88 -13.90
CA ALA A 185 22.55 -0.74 -13.43
C ALA A 185 21.25 -1.22 -12.77
N ARG A 186 20.54 -2.18 -13.37
CA ARG A 186 19.29 -2.75 -12.82
C ARG A 186 19.46 -3.40 -11.43
N ALA A 187 20.66 -3.86 -11.08
CA ALA A 187 20.93 -4.44 -9.77
C ALA A 187 20.91 -3.40 -8.63
N VAL A 188 21.27 -2.15 -8.93
CA VAL A 188 21.36 -1.06 -7.92
C VAL A 188 20.39 0.10 -8.19
N GLN A 189 19.65 0.05 -9.30
CA GLN A 189 18.73 1.11 -9.73
C GLN A 189 17.66 1.43 -8.69
N GLN A 190 17.05 0.41 -8.07
CA GLN A 190 16.00 0.63 -7.08
C GLN A 190 16.56 1.28 -5.80
N LYS A 191 17.75 0.86 -5.35
CA LYS A 191 18.46 1.53 -4.24
C LYS A 191 18.72 3.00 -4.57
N ALA A 192 19.18 3.29 -5.79
CA ALA A 192 19.41 4.66 -6.26
C ALA A 192 18.10 5.48 -6.33
N GLN A 193 16.98 4.87 -6.73
CA GLN A 193 15.66 5.49 -6.74
C GLN A 193 15.17 5.83 -5.32
N VAL A 194 15.36 4.93 -4.33
CA VAL A 194 15.03 5.22 -2.93
C VAL A 194 15.90 6.35 -2.37
N ALA A 195 17.20 6.33 -2.65
CA ALA A 195 18.13 7.36 -2.18
C ALA A 195 17.80 8.75 -2.77
N LEU A 196 17.59 8.82 -4.10
CA LEU A 196 17.20 10.06 -4.77
C LEU A 196 15.80 10.51 -4.35
N GLY A 197 14.83 9.59 -4.24
CA GLY A 197 13.49 9.89 -3.76
C GLY A 197 13.49 10.46 -2.35
N SER A 198 14.31 9.92 -1.46
CA SER A 198 14.52 10.43 -0.09
C SER A 198 15.16 11.82 -0.07
N LEU A 199 16.12 12.08 -0.96
CA LEU A 199 16.72 13.40 -1.11
C LEU A 199 15.69 14.43 -1.60
N ARG A 200 14.92 14.09 -2.64
CA ARG A 200 13.86 14.94 -3.21
C ARG A 200 12.76 15.22 -2.20
N TYR A 201 12.40 14.23 -1.37
CA TYR A 201 11.47 14.42 -0.26
C TYR A 201 11.97 15.47 0.73
N ARG A 202 13.24 15.43 1.14
CA ARG A 202 13.85 16.44 2.03
C ARG A 202 13.99 17.83 1.39
N GLN A 203 14.10 17.89 0.07
CA GLN A 203 14.11 19.13 -0.70
C GLN A 203 12.69 19.64 -1.02
N GLU A 204 11.66 19.01 -0.46
CA GLU A 204 10.24 19.33 -0.70
C GLU A 204 9.78 19.19 -2.16
N GLN A 205 10.54 18.46 -2.97
CA GLN A 205 10.23 18.14 -4.36
C GLN A 205 9.36 16.87 -4.43
N TYR A 206 8.17 16.96 -3.81
CA TYR A 206 7.30 15.82 -3.54
C TYR A 206 6.84 15.03 -4.78
N PRO A 207 6.48 15.65 -5.92
CA PRO A 207 6.05 14.90 -7.10
C PRO A 207 7.18 14.03 -7.69
N GLU A 208 8.41 14.56 -7.71
CA GLU A 208 9.58 13.82 -8.17
C GLU A 208 9.93 12.69 -7.20
N ALA A 209 9.87 12.97 -5.89
CA ALA A 209 10.07 11.98 -4.84
C ALA A 209 9.06 10.82 -4.95
N ALA A 210 7.76 11.13 -5.09
CA ALA A 210 6.70 10.15 -5.22
C ALA A 210 6.92 9.22 -6.43
N ARG A 211 7.26 9.81 -7.59
CA ARG A 211 7.56 9.05 -8.81
C ARG A 211 8.72 8.08 -8.62
N LEU A 212 9.80 8.55 -7.99
CA LEU A 212 11.01 7.74 -7.76
C LEU A 212 10.75 6.60 -6.76
N LEU A 213 10.05 6.89 -5.66
CA LEU A 213 9.73 5.90 -4.63
C LEU A 213 8.74 4.85 -5.14
N TYR A 214 7.72 5.26 -5.91
CA TYR A 214 6.80 4.34 -6.59
C TYR A 214 7.54 3.42 -7.58
N ALA A 215 8.46 3.98 -8.37
CA ALA A 215 9.27 3.19 -9.30
C ALA A 215 10.18 2.17 -8.58
N ALA A 216 10.72 2.53 -7.42
CA ALA A 216 11.52 1.63 -6.59
C ALA A 216 10.70 0.46 -6.04
N LEU A 217 9.49 0.73 -5.53
CA LEU A 217 8.61 -0.27 -4.92
C LEU A 217 8.06 -1.30 -5.93
N ASN A 218 7.90 -0.91 -7.20
CA ASN A 218 7.51 -1.84 -8.27
C ASN A 218 8.67 -2.69 -8.81
N GLY A 219 9.85 -2.57 -8.21
CA GLY A 219 11.04 -3.31 -8.55
C GLY A 219 11.13 -4.70 -7.93
N LYS A 220 12.00 -5.58 -8.47
CA LYS A 220 12.21 -6.96 -7.98
C LYS A 220 13.42 -7.19 -7.05
N ASN A 221 14.29 -6.20 -6.87
CA ASN A 221 15.63 -6.35 -6.28
C ASN A 221 15.87 -5.44 -5.08
N LEU A 222 14.81 -5.00 -4.39
CA LEU A 222 14.93 -4.08 -3.27
C LEU A 222 15.14 -4.88 -1.98
N GLU A 223 16.20 -4.53 -1.25
CA GLU A 223 16.46 -5.13 0.06
C GLU A 223 15.43 -4.63 1.09
N ALA A 224 15.22 -5.41 2.16
CA ALA A 224 14.16 -5.16 3.12
C ALA A 224 14.24 -3.77 3.79
N THR A 225 15.45 -3.25 4.02
CA THR A 225 15.66 -1.94 4.64
C THR A 225 15.28 -0.80 3.69
N GLU A 226 15.73 -0.86 2.44
CA GLU A 226 15.37 0.12 1.41
C GLU A 226 13.90 0.03 1.03
N GLN A 227 13.32 -1.18 1.04
CA GLN A 227 11.89 -1.39 0.83
C GLN A 227 11.07 -0.71 1.93
N GLN A 228 11.41 -0.95 3.20
CA GLN A 228 10.72 -0.32 4.33
C GLN A 228 10.81 1.21 4.26
N GLN A 229 11.98 1.76 3.91
CA GLN A 229 12.18 3.20 3.74
C GLN A 229 11.31 3.77 2.60
N ALA A 230 11.24 3.06 1.47
CA ALA A 230 10.43 3.47 0.34
C ALA A 230 8.92 3.41 0.64
N GLU A 231 8.45 2.35 1.29
CA GLU A 231 7.06 2.19 1.75
C GLU A 231 6.68 3.32 2.71
N TYR A 232 7.56 3.66 3.66
CA TYR A 232 7.33 4.76 4.60
C TYR A 232 7.19 6.10 3.87
N LEU A 233 8.21 6.51 3.10
CA LEU A 233 8.23 7.82 2.47
C LEU A 233 7.13 7.98 1.41
N TYR A 234 6.85 6.93 0.64
CA TYR A 234 5.76 6.95 -0.32
C TYR A 234 4.39 6.98 0.39
N GLY A 235 4.21 6.21 1.46
CA GLY A 235 3.03 6.27 2.31
C GLY A 235 2.78 7.65 2.91
N VAL A 236 3.83 8.35 3.37
CA VAL A 236 3.72 9.74 3.86
C VAL A 236 3.31 10.70 2.75
N LEU A 237 3.87 10.56 1.55
CA LEU A 237 3.50 11.37 0.39
C LEU A 237 2.04 11.15 -0.01
N LEU A 238 1.56 9.91 -0.02
CA LEU A 238 0.16 9.58 -0.27
C LEU A 238 -0.76 10.18 0.81
N ALA A 239 -0.36 10.11 2.08
CA ALA A 239 -1.11 10.72 3.18
C ALA A 239 -1.19 12.25 3.04
N ARG A 240 -0.10 12.90 2.60
CA ARG A 240 -0.07 14.34 2.30
C ARG A 240 -1.05 14.69 1.18
N ASP A 241 -1.15 13.85 0.16
CA ASP A 241 -2.06 14.02 -0.98
C ASP A 241 -3.50 13.56 -0.66
N LEU A 242 -3.82 13.31 0.62
CA LEU A 242 -5.12 12.87 1.11
C LEU A 242 -5.56 11.47 0.61
N ARG A 243 -4.64 10.68 0.07
CA ARG A 243 -4.85 9.31 -0.43
C ARG A 243 -4.68 8.31 0.71
N PHE A 244 -5.50 8.45 1.75
CA PHE A 244 -5.36 7.74 3.02
C PHE A 244 -5.52 6.23 2.92
N THR A 245 -6.39 5.76 2.02
CA THR A 245 -6.63 4.34 1.75
C THR A 245 -5.40 3.64 1.18
N GLU A 246 -4.64 4.31 0.31
CA GLU A 246 -3.39 3.80 -0.26
C GLU A 246 -2.21 3.98 0.69
N ALA A 247 -2.19 5.08 1.45
CA ALA A 247 -1.16 5.36 2.44
C ALA A 247 -1.18 4.35 3.60
N LEU A 248 -2.36 3.88 4.01
CA LEU A 248 -2.54 3.04 5.19
C LEU A 248 -1.76 1.72 5.15
N PRO A 249 -1.92 0.83 4.15
CA PRO A 249 -1.20 -0.45 4.14
C PRO A 249 0.32 -0.25 4.06
N LEU A 250 0.78 0.75 3.30
CA LEU A 250 2.21 1.07 3.16
C LEU A 250 2.81 1.55 4.48
N LEU A 251 2.13 2.47 5.18
CA LEU A 251 2.58 2.97 6.47
C LEU A 251 2.47 1.90 7.57
N GLN A 252 1.47 1.01 7.52
CA GLN A 252 1.36 -0.13 8.42
C GLN A 252 2.53 -1.10 8.23
N GLN A 253 2.81 -1.48 6.99
CA GLN A 253 3.90 -2.39 6.67
C GLN A 253 5.27 -1.79 7.04
N ALA A 254 5.48 -0.52 6.73
CA ALA A 254 6.69 0.20 7.08
C ALA A 254 6.92 0.35 8.59
N THR A 255 5.86 0.35 9.41
CA THR A 255 5.93 0.52 10.88
C THR A 255 5.81 -0.79 11.65
N GLN A 256 5.43 -1.91 11.01
CA GLN A 256 5.31 -3.23 11.63
C GLN A 256 6.63 -3.99 11.78
N ALA A 257 7.75 -3.50 11.25
CA ALA A 257 8.97 -4.30 11.15
C ALA A 257 9.88 -4.20 12.38
N SER A 258 10.16 -5.37 12.96
CA SER A 258 11.23 -5.68 13.93
C SER A 258 12.64 -5.55 13.33
N LEU A 259 12.95 -4.43 12.65
CA LEU A 259 14.28 -4.14 12.12
C LEU A 259 15.06 -3.32 13.15
N PRO A 260 16.30 -3.71 13.52
CA PRO A 260 17.10 -2.98 14.50
C PRO A 260 17.31 -1.53 14.05
N GLY A 261 16.78 -0.56 14.81
CA GLY A 261 16.90 0.87 14.50
C GLY A 261 15.72 1.52 13.78
N SER A 262 14.57 0.85 13.63
CA SER A 262 13.35 1.45 13.07
C SER A 262 12.78 2.54 14.01
N GLN A 263 13.35 3.74 13.95
CA GLN A 263 12.84 4.96 14.59
C GLN A 263 11.90 5.75 13.66
N TRP A 264 11.25 5.09 12.71
CA TRP A 264 10.31 5.76 11.80
C TRP A 264 9.12 6.26 12.62
N ASP A 265 8.86 7.57 12.53
CA ASP A 265 7.82 8.22 13.30
C ASP A 265 6.47 7.56 12.99
N SER A 266 5.76 7.11 14.03
CA SER A 266 4.41 6.55 13.87
C SER A 266 3.37 7.64 13.65
N ALA A 267 3.72 8.93 13.83
CA ALA A 267 2.80 10.05 13.68
C ALA A 267 2.12 10.11 12.30
N PRO A 268 2.76 9.88 11.14
CA PRO A 268 2.06 9.83 9.86
C PRO A 268 1.07 8.68 9.78
N LEU A 269 1.42 7.49 10.29
CA LEU A 269 0.46 6.38 10.40
C LEU A 269 -0.69 6.74 11.33
N GLN A 270 -0.41 7.36 12.48
CA GLN A 270 -1.43 7.86 13.39
C GLN A 270 -2.25 8.98 12.76
N VAL A 271 -1.70 9.82 11.89
CA VAL A 271 -2.44 10.84 11.12
C VAL A 271 -3.31 10.18 10.06
N VAL A 272 -2.91 9.08 9.43
CA VAL A 272 -3.75 8.32 8.50
C VAL A 272 -4.85 7.55 9.24
N LEU A 273 -4.51 6.87 10.33
CA LEU A 273 -5.46 6.16 11.22
C LEU A 273 -6.45 7.12 11.88
N ASN A 274 -5.93 8.26 12.36
CA ASN A 274 -6.72 9.38 12.80
C ASN A 274 -7.51 9.86 11.60
N GLN A 275 -7.01 10.47 10.52
CA GLN A 275 -7.85 11.02 9.44
C GLN A 275 -8.84 10.05 8.75
N ASN A 276 -8.65 8.73 8.73
CA ASN A 276 -9.71 7.77 8.38
C ASN A 276 -10.84 7.74 9.43
N THR A 277 -10.47 7.74 10.70
CA THR A 277 -11.40 7.83 11.85
C THR A 277 -11.82 9.29 12.14
N THR A 278 -11.04 10.29 11.71
CA THR A 278 -10.94 11.68 12.15
C THR A 278 -11.39 12.62 11.05
N LYS A 279 -11.50 12.26 9.77
CA LYS A 279 -12.46 13.00 8.92
C LYS A 279 -13.87 12.73 9.39
N ALA A 280 -14.20 11.50 9.78
CA ALA A 280 -15.47 11.17 10.42
C ALA A 280 -15.60 11.80 11.83
N GLN A 281 -14.56 11.72 12.67
CA GLN A 281 -14.56 12.27 14.03
C GLN A 281 -14.40 13.80 14.07
N THR A 282 -13.62 14.43 13.18
CA THR A 282 -13.50 15.89 13.05
C THR A 282 -14.75 16.50 12.44
N LEU A 283 -15.47 15.83 11.53
CA LEU A 283 -16.83 16.24 11.18
C LEU A 283 -17.76 16.19 12.40
N VAL A 284 -17.52 15.27 13.35
CA VAL A 284 -18.25 15.17 14.61
C VAL A 284 -17.82 16.24 15.62
N ASP A 285 -16.53 16.59 15.68
CA ASP A 285 -15.92 17.52 16.64
C ASP A 285 -16.04 19.00 16.21
N GLN A 286 -16.15 19.29 14.91
CA GLN A 286 -16.36 20.65 14.35
C GLN A 286 -17.82 21.11 14.43
N LEU A 287 -18.73 20.29 14.96
CA LEU A 287 -20.13 20.66 15.09
C LEU A 287 -20.33 21.59 16.29
N PRO A 288 -21.12 22.68 16.16
CA PRO A 288 -21.37 23.61 17.25
C PRO A 288 -21.90 22.89 18.50
N GLN A 289 -21.29 23.13 19.66
CA GLN A 289 -21.68 22.56 20.96
C GLN A 289 -23.15 22.82 21.35
N ALA A 290 -23.85 23.74 20.67
CA ALA A 290 -25.24 24.08 20.93
C ALA A 290 -26.26 23.01 20.45
N ALA A 291 -25.84 21.95 19.75
CA ALA A 291 -26.67 20.78 19.47
C ALA A 291 -26.39 19.60 20.42
N ALA A 292 -25.67 19.83 21.53
CA ALA A 292 -25.30 18.82 22.54
C ALA A 292 -26.50 18.21 23.31
N GLU A 293 -27.74 18.50 22.93
CA GLU A 293 -28.92 17.87 23.47
C GLU A 293 -29.53 16.88 22.47
N LYS A 294 -28.99 15.65 22.46
CA LYS A 294 -29.73 14.36 22.62
C LYS A 294 -28.98 13.17 21.98
N THR A 295 -28.26 12.46 22.87
CA THR A 295 -27.79 11.05 22.87
C THR A 295 -26.70 10.58 21.90
N ASP A 296 -25.90 9.62 22.38
CA ASP A 296 -24.84 8.85 21.67
C ASP A 296 -25.27 8.36 20.26
N GLY A 297 -26.58 8.16 20.06
CA GLY A 297 -27.17 7.78 18.78
C GLY A 297 -27.00 8.80 17.65
N ALA A 298 -27.06 10.11 17.92
CA ALA A 298 -26.87 11.14 16.88
C ALA A 298 -25.44 11.18 16.34
N LYS A 299 -24.45 10.95 17.22
CA LYS A 299 -23.03 10.86 16.84
C LYS A 299 -22.76 9.60 16.02
N ARG A 300 -23.29 8.45 16.45
CA ARG A 300 -23.17 7.17 15.73
C ARG A 300 -23.88 7.20 14.37
N ALA A 301 -25.04 7.86 14.25
CA ALA A 301 -25.72 8.02 12.97
C ALA A 301 -24.91 8.86 11.96
N ARG A 302 -24.18 9.88 12.45
CA ARG A 302 -23.28 10.68 11.61
C ARG A 302 -22.01 9.91 11.22
N LEU A 303 -21.47 9.10 12.13
CA LEU A 303 -20.38 8.18 11.83
C LEU A 303 -20.80 7.15 10.77
N ALA A 304 -22.00 6.59 10.89
CA ALA A 304 -22.56 5.70 9.88
C ALA A 304 -22.72 6.39 8.52
N TYR A 305 -23.16 7.65 8.50
CA TYR A 305 -23.23 8.43 7.25
C TYR A 305 -21.85 8.63 6.61
N ALA A 306 -20.82 8.88 7.41
CA ALA A 306 -19.44 8.95 6.90
C ALA A 306 -19.01 7.61 6.28
N PHE A 307 -19.33 6.49 6.93
CA PHE A 307 -19.10 5.16 6.33
C PHE A 307 -19.90 4.93 5.04
N ILE A 308 -21.14 5.42 4.94
CA ILE A 308 -21.94 5.37 3.70
C ILE A 308 -21.26 6.15 2.57
N LEU A 309 -20.73 7.34 2.85
CA LEU A 309 -19.99 8.15 1.87
C LEU A 309 -18.65 7.52 1.47
N ALA A 310 -18.03 6.77 2.39
CA ALA A 310 -16.84 5.97 2.12
C ALA A 310 -17.17 4.64 1.41
N GLU A 311 -18.45 4.38 1.11
CA GLU A 311 -18.96 3.13 0.54
C GLU A 311 -18.68 1.87 1.42
N GLU A 312 -18.36 2.08 2.69
CA GLU A 312 -18.15 1.03 3.69
C GLU A 312 -19.48 0.63 4.36
N TYR A 313 -20.28 -0.18 3.67
CA TYR A 313 -21.66 -0.48 4.08
C TYR A 313 -21.78 -1.36 5.34
N THR A 314 -20.83 -2.27 5.56
CA THR A 314 -20.83 -3.17 6.73
C THR A 314 -20.67 -2.39 8.06
N PRO A 315 -19.62 -1.57 8.25
CA PRO A 315 -19.51 -0.76 9.47
C PRO A 315 -20.63 0.29 9.57
N ALA A 316 -21.14 0.82 8.46
CA ALA A 316 -22.32 1.68 8.47
C ALA A 316 -23.56 0.98 9.06
N GLU A 317 -23.86 -0.24 8.61
CA GLU A 317 -24.99 -1.04 9.11
C GLU A 317 -24.88 -1.31 10.61
N GLU A 318 -23.70 -1.71 11.08
CA GLU A 318 -23.46 -1.99 12.50
C GLU A 318 -23.71 -0.77 13.40
N GLN A 319 -23.19 0.40 13.00
CA GLN A 319 -23.40 1.63 13.76
C GLN A 319 -24.89 2.03 13.79
N LEU A 320 -25.60 1.92 12.66
CA LEU A 320 -27.02 2.25 12.58
C LEU A 320 -27.89 1.28 13.39
N ALA A 321 -27.54 -0.01 13.41
CA ALA A 321 -28.21 -1.00 14.23
C ALA A 321 -28.12 -0.64 15.73
N GLN A 322 -26.93 -0.24 16.20
CA GLN A 322 -26.74 0.21 17.58
C GLN A 322 -27.55 1.49 17.88
N VAL A 323 -27.59 2.44 16.94
CA VAL A 323 -28.40 3.65 17.08
C VAL A 323 -29.87 3.31 17.28
N LEU A 324 -30.41 2.39 16.47
CA LEU A 324 -31.81 2.00 16.52
C LEU A 324 -32.17 1.09 17.69
N GLN A 325 -31.20 0.42 18.31
CA GLN A 325 -31.40 -0.27 19.60
C GLN A 325 -31.63 0.73 20.74
N ILE A 326 -30.86 1.83 20.76
CA ILE A 326 -30.92 2.84 21.83
C ILE A 326 -32.05 3.85 21.58
N ALA A 327 -32.26 4.23 20.32
CA ALA A 327 -33.26 5.20 19.89
C ALA A 327 -34.09 4.63 18.72
N PRO A 328 -35.05 3.72 18.99
CA PRO A 328 -35.87 3.10 17.95
C PRO A 328 -36.70 4.09 17.12
N THR A 329 -36.94 5.31 17.60
CA THR A 329 -37.70 6.36 16.91
C THR A 329 -36.82 7.32 16.10
N TYR A 330 -35.50 7.08 16.02
CA TYR A 330 -34.62 7.94 15.25
C TYR A 330 -34.77 7.69 13.74
N THR A 331 -35.56 8.55 13.09
CA THR A 331 -35.97 8.38 11.70
C THR A 331 -34.82 8.53 10.70
N ASP A 332 -33.84 9.41 10.92
CA ASP A 332 -32.67 9.54 10.03
C ASP A 332 -31.79 8.28 10.05
N ALA A 333 -31.53 7.71 11.24
CA ALA A 333 -30.76 6.47 11.34
C ALA A 333 -31.46 5.32 10.59
N ARG A 334 -32.78 5.27 10.66
CA ARG A 334 -33.56 4.31 9.88
C ARG A 334 -33.52 4.59 8.38
N ALA A 335 -33.52 5.85 7.97
CA ALA A 335 -33.36 6.24 6.57
C ALA A 335 -31.98 5.87 6.01
N TYR A 336 -30.91 6.15 6.76
CA TYR A 336 -29.55 5.70 6.41
C TYR A 336 -29.45 4.19 6.29
N LEU A 337 -30.13 3.43 7.17
CA LEU A 337 -30.18 1.97 7.05
C LEU A 337 -30.89 1.53 5.77
N GLY A 338 -31.94 2.26 5.37
CA GLY A 338 -32.59 2.09 4.08
C GLY A 338 -31.64 2.31 2.90
N ILE A 339 -30.79 3.34 2.95
CA ILE A 339 -29.76 3.61 1.92
C ILE A 339 -28.73 2.48 1.88
N VAL A 340 -28.25 2.02 3.04
CA VAL A 340 -27.30 0.89 3.14
C VAL A 340 -27.91 -0.37 2.52
N TYR A 341 -29.18 -0.68 2.84
CA TYR A 341 -29.88 -1.81 2.23
C TYR A 341 -30.04 -1.65 0.72
N TRP A 342 -30.35 -0.46 0.23
CA TRP A 342 -30.47 -0.21 -1.20
C TRP A 342 -29.13 -0.42 -1.93
N ARG A 343 -28.05 0.20 -1.44
CA ARG A 343 -26.70 0.08 -2.03
C ARG A 343 -26.14 -1.34 -2.01
N THR A 344 -26.61 -2.17 -1.08
CA THR A 344 -26.25 -3.60 -0.99
C THR A 344 -27.24 -4.52 -1.71
N GLY A 345 -28.18 -4.00 -2.50
CA GLY A 345 -29.15 -4.78 -3.28
C GLY A 345 -30.30 -5.38 -2.49
N ARG A 346 -30.41 -5.11 -1.19
CA ARG A 346 -31.46 -5.62 -0.29
C ARG A 346 -32.71 -4.74 -0.39
N ILE A 347 -33.30 -4.68 -1.59
CA ILE A 347 -34.35 -3.72 -1.98
C ILE A 347 -35.60 -3.76 -1.09
N ASP A 348 -36.08 -4.95 -0.74
CA ASP A 348 -37.27 -5.07 0.12
C ASP A 348 -37.03 -4.52 1.53
N LYS A 349 -35.82 -4.77 2.08
CA LYS A 349 -35.41 -4.20 3.37
C LYS A 349 -35.26 -2.68 3.28
N ALA A 350 -34.70 -2.18 2.18
CA ALA A 350 -34.55 -0.75 1.94
C ALA A 350 -35.90 -0.04 1.93
N ARG A 351 -36.85 -0.54 1.15
CA ARG A 351 -38.21 0.02 1.04
C ARG A 351 -38.93 -0.02 2.39
N ASN A 352 -38.83 -1.12 3.12
CA ASN A 352 -39.45 -1.24 4.44
C ASN A 352 -38.87 -0.21 5.43
N ALA A 353 -37.53 -0.13 5.53
CA ALA A 353 -36.87 0.83 6.41
C ALA A 353 -37.27 2.29 6.09
N LEU A 354 -37.27 2.66 4.81
CA LEU A 354 -37.66 4.00 4.37
C LEU A 354 -39.15 4.28 4.63
N ASN A 355 -40.05 3.33 4.36
CA ASN A 355 -41.47 3.46 4.69
C ASN A 355 -41.71 3.64 6.19
N MET A 356 -41.01 2.89 7.03
CA MET A 356 -41.08 3.04 8.48
C MET A 356 -40.59 4.41 8.93
N ALA A 357 -39.49 4.93 8.34
CA ALA A 357 -38.99 6.26 8.62
C ALA A 357 -40.02 7.35 8.23
N LEU A 358 -40.64 7.23 7.06
CA LEU A 358 -41.67 8.15 6.57
C LEU A 358 -43.00 8.05 7.34
N THR A 359 -43.36 6.87 7.82
CA THR A 359 -44.55 6.69 8.67
C THR A 359 -44.39 7.40 10.00
N GLN A 360 -43.18 7.33 10.59
CA GLN A 360 -42.86 7.99 11.85
C GLN A 360 -42.65 9.49 11.69
N SER A 361 -42.06 9.92 10.57
CA SER A 361 -41.84 11.32 10.26
C SER A 361 -42.01 11.57 8.76
N PRO A 362 -43.23 11.92 8.31
CA PRO A 362 -43.50 12.22 6.90
C PRO A 362 -42.68 13.40 6.36
N ALA A 363 -42.26 14.31 7.24
CA ALA A 363 -41.44 15.47 6.90
C ALA A 363 -39.93 15.14 6.77
N ASN A 364 -39.50 13.93 7.12
CA ASN A 364 -38.09 13.55 7.06
C ASN A 364 -37.56 13.67 5.62
N ARG A 365 -36.71 14.69 5.38
CA ARG A 365 -36.19 15.03 4.05
C ARG A 365 -35.34 13.89 3.47
N LEU A 366 -34.45 13.32 4.29
CA LEU A 366 -33.56 12.24 3.88
C LEU A 366 -34.37 11.01 3.44
N ALA A 367 -35.32 10.58 4.27
CA ALA A 367 -36.17 9.44 3.95
C ALA A 367 -37.02 9.68 2.69
N ARG A 368 -37.53 10.90 2.48
CA ARG A 368 -38.29 11.26 1.27
C ARG A 368 -37.41 11.20 0.03
N GLN A 369 -36.20 11.76 0.10
CA GLN A 369 -35.25 11.77 -1.01
C GLN A 369 -34.77 10.36 -1.33
N SER A 370 -34.30 9.59 -0.34
CA SER A 370 -33.86 8.21 -0.53
C SER A 370 -34.98 7.30 -1.04
N MET A 371 -36.23 7.52 -0.62
CA MET A 371 -37.37 6.79 -1.17
C MET A 371 -37.63 7.17 -2.64
N ALA A 372 -37.60 8.45 -2.99
CA ALA A 372 -37.75 8.87 -4.38
C ALA A 372 -36.68 8.25 -5.29
N GLU A 373 -35.41 8.30 -4.86
CA GLU A 373 -34.29 7.70 -5.59
C GLU A 373 -34.43 6.17 -5.73
N LEU A 374 -34.82 5.47 -4.66
CA LEU A 374 -35.11 4.03 -4.71
C LEU A 374 -36.24 3.71 -5.70
N LEU A 375 -37.32 4.49 -5.70
CA LEU A 375 -38.44 4.28 -6.63
C LEU A 375 -38.02 4.51 -8.08
N ILE A 376 -37.25 5.57 -8.35
CA ILE A 376 -36.69 5.88 -9.68
C ILE A 376 -35.84 4.72 -10.19
N ASP A 377 -34.95 4.18 -9.35
CA ASP A 377 -34.09 3.04 -9.68
C ASP A 377 -34.89 1.78 -10.07
N GLN A 378 -36.09 1.62 -9.53
CA GLN A 378 -36.97 0.49 -9.83
C GLN A 378 -37.85 0.68 -11.06
N LEU A 379 -38.05 1.93 -11.53
CA LEU A 379 -38.95 2.21 -12.67
C LEU A 379 -38.57 1.45 -13.94
N PRO A 380 -37.30 1.37 -14.38
CA PRO A 380 -36.94 0.62 -15.58
C PRO A 380 -37.30 -0.86 -15.47
N THR A 381 -37.14 -1.46 -14.29
CA THR A 381 -37.48 -2.88 -14.07
C THR A 381 -39.00 -3.11 -14.13
N LEU A 382 -39.80 -2.17 -13.59
CA LEU A 382 -41.25 -2.23 -13.64
C LEU A 382 -41.80 -1.95 -15.05
N GLN A 383 -41.15 -1.07 -15.79
CA GLN A 383 -41.47 -0.76 -17.18
C GLN A 383 -41.35 -1.98 -18.10
N LEU A 384 -40.40 -2.88 -17.84
CA LEU A 384 -40.32 -4.17 -18.55
C LEU A 384 -41.59 -5.04 -18.39
N GLN A 385 -42.37 -4.82 -17.33
CA GLN A 385 -43.65 -5.48 -17.09
C GLN A 385 -44.83 -4.73 -17.75
N GLY A 386 -44.57 -3.53 -18.28
CA GLY A 386 -45.52 -2.66 -18.99
C GLY A 386 -45.80 -1.35 -18.25
N ASP A 387 -45.74 -0.24 -18.98
CA ASP A 387 -46.03 1.12 -18.49
C ASP A 387 -47.45 1.29 -17.95
N ASP A 388 -48.37 0.45 -18.42
CA ASP A 388 -49.76 0.47 -17.98
C ASP A 388 -50.04 -0.27 -16.68
N THR A 389 -49.04 -0.96 -16.12
CA THR A 389 -49.20 -1.67 -14.86
C THR A 389 -49.51 -0.70 -13.72
N GLN A 390 -50.41 -1.11 -12.83
CA GLN A 390 -50.77 -0.31 -11.67
C GLN A 390 -49.55 -0.02 -10.78
N ALA A 391 -48.63 -0.99 -10.66
CA ALA A 391 -47.41 -0.85 -9.88
C ALA A 391 -46.46 0.22 -10.45
N TYR A 392 -46.26 0.26 -11.77
CA TYR A 392 -45.45 1.29 -12.43
C TYR A 392 -46.05 2.68 -12.22
N LYS A 393 -47.34 2.85 -12.50
CA LYS A 393 -48.05 4.13 -12.33
C LYS A 393 -47.98 4.62 -10.88
N GLN A 394 -48.29 3.76 -9.92
CA GLN A 394 -48.26 4.10 -8.50
C GLN A 394 -46.86 4.52 -8.03
N GLN A 395 -45.81 3.79 -8.41
CA GLN A 395 -44.45 4.10 -7.99
C GLN A 395 -43.90 5.35 -8.69
N SER A 396 -44.21 5.54 -9.98
CA SER A 396 -43.89 6.76 -10.71
C SER A 396 -44.54 7.99 -10.09
N ASP A 397 -45.84 7.92 -9.81
CA ASP A 397 -46.60 9.03 -9.22
C ASP A 397 -46.08 9.36 -7.81
N GLN A 398 -45.77 8.32 -7.03
CA GLN A 398 -45.18 8.49 -5.70
C GLN A 398 -43.79 9.15 -5.76
N ALA A 399 -42.90 8.69 -6.65
CA ALA A 399 -41.57 9.27 -6.83
C ALA A 399 -41.65 10.76 -7.22
N LEU A 400 -42.51 11.09 -8.19
CA LEU A 400 -42.70 12.46 -8.65
C LEU A 400 -43.31 13.35 -7.57
N ALA A 401 -44.27 12.85 -6.78
CA ALA A 401 -44.86 13.60 -5.68
C ALA A 401 -43.82 13.91 -4.58
N LEU A 402 -42.97 12.93 -4.23
CA LEU A 402 -41.88 13.12 -3.27
C LEU A 402 -40.87 14.17 -3.78
N LEU A 403 -40.44 14.06 -5.05
CA LEU A 403 -39.51 15.02 -5.65
C LEU A 403 -40.10 16.44 -5.71
N ASN A 404 -41.33 16.60 -6.18
CA ASN A 404 -41.98 17.91 -6.25
C ASN A 404 -42.15 18.54 -4.88
N GLY A 405 -42.45 17.74 -3.85
CA GLY A 405 -42.48 18.21 -2.46
C GLY A 405 -41.12 18.73 -1.99
N LEU A 406 -40.03 18.01 -2.30
CA LEU A 406 -38.67 18.40 -1.95
C LEU A 406 -38.21 19.66 -2.71
N ILE A 407 -38.55 19.77 -3.99
CA ILE A 407 -38.25 20.93 -4.84
C ILE A 407 -39.04 22.15 -4.38
N ALA A 408 -40.31 21.99 -4.00
CA ALA A 408 -41.11 23.09 -3.47
C ALA A 408 -40.53 23.65 -2.16
N GLU A 409 -39.94 22.80 -1.32
CA GLU A 409 -39.26 23.22 -0.09
C GLU A 409 -37.93 23.94 -0.36
N LYS A 410 -37.16 23.48 -1.35
CA LYS A 410 -35.90 24.12 -1.77
C LYS A 410 -35.81 24.21 -3.30
N PRO A 411 -36.40 25.27 -3.89
CA PRO A 411 -36.38 25.46 -5.34
C PRO A 411 -34.99 25.72 -5.91
N ASP A 412 -34.04 26.13 -5.07
CA ASP A 412 -32.66 26.46 -5.43
C ASP A 412 -31.68 25.28 -5.33
N ASP A 413 -32.15 24.07 -5.03
CA ASP A 413 -31.31 22.87 -4.89
C ASP A 413 -31.11 22.18 -6.25
N ALA A 414 -29.95 22.46 -6.88
CA ALA A 414 -29.57 21.88 -8.16
C ALA A 414 -29.54 20.34 -8.14
N THR A 415 -29.27 19.73 -6.99
CA THR A 415 -29.22 18.26 -6.83
C THR A 415 -30.60 17.64 -7.01
N LEU A 416 -31.66 18.30 -6.52
CA LEU A 416 -33.03 17.80 -6.70
C LEU A 416 -33.48 17.88 -8.17
N GLN A 417 -33.01 18.89 -8.90
CA GLN A 417 -33.26 18.99 -10.35
C GLN A 417 -32.55 17.88 -11.13
N ILE A 418 -31.36 17.47 -10.71
CA ILE A 418 -30.67 16.30 -11.28
C ILE A 418 -31.43 15.01 -10.99
N THR A 419 -31.91 14.82 -9.76
CA THR A 419 -32.73 13.65 -9.42
C THR A 419 -34.04 13.63 -10.21
N LEU A 420 -34.66 14.80 -10.43
CA LEU A 420 -35.83 14.93 -11.31
C LEU A 420 -35.49 14.59 -12.77
N ALA A 421 -34.30 14.96 -13.25
CA ALA A 421 -33.83 14.56 -14.57
C ALA A 421 -33.66 13.03 -14.68
N HIS A 422 -33.07 12.38 -13.67
CA HIS A 422 -32.97 10.92 -13.61
C HIS A 422 -34.35 10.24 -13.59
N PHE A 423 -35.33 10.81 -12.89
CA PHE A 423 -36.72 10.34 -12.94
C PHE A 423 -37.27 10.34 -14.37
N TYR A 424 -37.08 11.44 -15.10
CA TYR A 424 -37.53 11.53 -16.49
C TYR A 424 -36.77 10.59 -17.43
N ILE A 425 -35.47 10.37 -17.22
CA ILE A 425 -34.70 9.36 -17.97
C ILE A 425 -35.24 7.96 -17.71
N ALA A 426 -35.52 7.62 -16.47
CA ALA A 426 -36.09 6.32 -16.08
C ALA A 426 -37.49 6.06 -16.67
N ARG A 427 -38.16 7.12 -17.14
CA ARG A 427 -39.43 7.07 -17.90
C ARG A 427 -39.28 7.21 -19.41
N HIS A 428 -38.05 7.37 -19.90
CA HIS A 428 -37.74 7.72 -21.28
C HIS A 428 -38.29 9.09 -21.75
N ASP A 429 -38.65 9.97 -20.82
CA ASP A 429 -39.14 11.34 -21.05
C ASP A 429 -37.97 12.34 -21.27
N TYR A 430 -37.13 12.08 -22.27
CA TYR A 430 -35.82 12.73 -22.44
C TYR A 430 -35.85 14.25 -22.61
N GLN A 431 -36.95 14.79 -23.14
CA GLN A 431 -37.14 16.24 -23.26
C GLN A 431 -37.25 16.91 -21.89
N GLN A 432 -38.01 16.30 -20.98
CA GLN A 432 -38.15 16.82 -19.62
C GLN A 432 -36.86 16.63 -18.81
N ALA A 433 -36.16 15.51 -19.03
CA ALA A 433 -34.84 15.30 -18.46
C ALA A 433 -33.86 16.41 -18.86
N GLN A 434 -33.87 16.83 -20.14
CA GLN A 434 -33.02 17.91 -20.62
C GLN A 434 -33.29 19.24 -19.89
N LEU A 435 -34.57 19.59 -19.74
CA LEU A 435 -34.99 20.82 -19.06
C LEU A 435 -34.59 20.81 -17.59
N ALA A 436 -34.77 19.67 -16.90
CA ALA A 436 -34.38 19.51 -15.51
C ALA A 436 -32.85 19.64 -15.34
N TYR A 437 -32.05 19.03 -16.22
CA TYR A 437 -30.60 19.22 -16.21
C TYR A 437 -30.18 20.67 -16.50
N GLN A 438 -30.79 21.33 -17.48
CA GLN A 438 -30.52 22.75 -17.76
C GLN A 438 -30.81 23.62 -16.53
N THR A 439 -31.94 23.35 -15.86
CA THR A 439 -32.31 24.04 -14.61
C THR A 439 -31.26 23.80 -13.53
N ALA A 440 -30.78 22.55 -13.35
CA ALA A 440 -29.72 22.25 -12.40
C ALA A 440 -28.42 23.02 -12.69
N LEU A 441 -28.04 23.13 -13.96
CA LEU A 441 -26.83 23.85 -14.39
C LEU A 441 -26.95 25.35 -14.17
N ASP A 442 -28.13 25.93 -14.43
CA ASP A 442 -28.39 27.35 -14.21
C ASP A 442 -28.38 27.68 -12.71
N LEU A 443 -28.94 26.79 -11.87
CA LEU A 443 -28.85 26.90 -10.42
C LEU A 443 -27.41 26.79 -9.93
N ASN A 444 -26.64 25.83 -10.44
CA ASN A 444 -25.22 25.66 -10.10
C ASN A 444 -24.37 26.88 -10.52
N ARG A 445 -24.71 27.54 -11.64
CA ARG A 445 -24.03 28.78 -12.06
C ARG A 445 -24.30 29.94 -11.11
N GLN A 446 -25.51 30.03 -10.58
CA GLN A 446 -25.89 31.05 -9.59
C GLN A 446 -25.25 30.77 -8.24
N LYS A 447 -25.24 29.51 -7.83
CA LYS A 447 -24.72 29.04 -6.55
C LYS A 447 -24.02 27.69 -6.77
N PRO A 448 -22.70 27.71 -6.95
CA PRO A 448 -21.93 26.48 -7.12
C PRO A 448 -22.16 25.51 -5.97
N VAL A 449 -22.49 24.27 -6.32
CA VAL A 449 -22.62 23.14 -5.42
C VAL A 449 -21.30 22.39 -5.47
N ASP A 450 -20.63 22.27 -4.32
CA ASP A 450 -19.37 21.54 -4.21
C ASP A 450 -19.54 20.08 -4.68
N GLY A 451 -18.64 19.62 -5.55
CA GLY A 451 -18.68 18.29 -6.13
C GLY A 451 -19.66 18.11 -7.30
N LEU A 452 -20.47 19.12 -7.64
CA LEU A 452 -21.31 19.08 -8.84
C LEU A 452 -20.58 19.69 -10.03
N ASN A 453 -20.08 18.84 -10.93
CA ASN A 453 -19.43 19.27 -12.17
C ASN A 453 -20.42 19.36 -13.33
N PRO A 454 -20.71 20.56 -13.88
CA PRO A 454 -21.58 20.77 -15.03
C PRO A 454 -21.29 19.84 -16.22
N ALA A 455 -20.01 19.63 -16.51
CA ALA A 455 -19.57 18.82 -17.62
C ALA A 455 -19.76 17.33 -17.32
N ALA A 456 -19.52 16.87 -16.10
CA ALA A 456 -19.79 15.48 -15.70
C ALA A 456 -21.30 15.18 -15.72
N THR A 457 -22.12 16.13 -15.26
CA THR A 457 -23.59 16.03 -15.26
C THR A 457 -24.14 15.92 -16.69
N LEU A 458 -23.68 16.78 -17.61
CA LEU A 458 -24.07 16.70 -19.02
C LEU A 458 -23.53 15.44 -19.70
N SER A 459 -22.31 15.04 -19.37
CA SER A 459 -21.72 13.78 -19.85
C SER A 459 -22.63 12.61 -19.53
N ARG A 460 -23.08 12.52 -18.27
CA ARG A 460 -23.96 11.45 -17.79
C ARG A 460 -25.34 11.50 -18.43
N TYR A 461 -25.92 12.70 -18.57
CA TYR A 461 -27.16 12.89 -19.33
C TYR A 461 -27.04 12.34 -20.74
N TYR A 462 -26.08 12.82 -21.54
CA TYR A 462 -25.94 12.41 -22.94
C TYR A 462 -25.53 10.95 -23.10
N SER A 463 -24.82 10.40 -22.13
CA SER A 463 -24.49 8.98 -22.03
C SER A 463 -25.77 8.12 -21.97
N GLU A 464 -26.75 8.52 -21.19
CA GLU A 464 -27.96 7.72 -20.94
C GLU A 464 -29.01 7.70 -22.08
N ILE A 465 -28.85 8.48 -23.16
CA ILE A 465 -29.89 8.70 -24.20
C ILE A 465 -29.61 8.10 -25.60
N ALA A 466 -28.51 7.36 -25.77
CA ALA A 466 -28.13 6.56 -26.94
C ALA A 466 -27.95 7.24 -28.35
N PHE A 467 -26.84 6.84 -28.99
CA PHE A 467 -26.34 6.99 -30.39
C PHE A 467 -25.85 8.36 -30.90
N ASP A 468 -26.68 9.39 -31.06
CA ASP A 468 -26.22 10.75 -31.47
C ASP A 468 -25.67 11.61 -30.29
N PRO A 469 -26.19 11.43 -29.06
CA PRO A 469 -25.65 11.99 -27.81
C PRO A 469 -24.30 11.45 -27.36
N CYS A 470 -23.85 10.29 -27.85
CA CYS A 470 -22.59 9.64 -27.43
C CYS A 470 -21.37 10.59 -27.59
N VAL A 471 -21.28 11.31 -28.72
CA VAL A 471 -20.18 12.27 -28.97
C VAL A 471 -20.22 13.43 -27.98
N ARG A 472 -21.41 13.96 -27.68
CA ARG A 472 -21.59 15.02 -26.67
C ARG A 472 -21.31 14.51 -25.26
N GLY A 473 -21.66 13.26 -24.96
CA GLY A 473 -21.30 12.59 -23.71
C GLY A 473 -19.79 12.57 -23.55
N VAL A 474 -19.06 12.12 -24.57
CA VAL A 474 -17.60 12.09 -24.57
C VAL A 474 -17.00 13.49 -24.41
N ASP A 475 -17.42 14.48 -25.19
CA ASP A 475 -16.86 15.84 -25.13
C ASP A 475 -17.05 16.46 -23.74
N ASN A 476 -18.24 16.30 -23.16
CA ASN A 476 -18.54 16.80 -21.82
C ASN A 476 -17.78 16.01 -20.74
N GLY A 477 -17.66 14.68 -20.87
CA GLY A 477 -16.88 13.87 -19.94
C GLY A 477 -15.40 14.26 -19.95
N LEU A 478 -14.83 14.51 -21.13
CA LEU A 478 -13.46 14.99 -21.28
C LEU A 478 -13.26 16.41 -20.75
N ALA A 479 -14.24 17.29 -20.90
CA ALA A 479 -14.20 18.60 -20.25
C ALA A 479 -14.20 18.45 -18.72
N ALA A 480 -15.02 17.56 -18.19
CA ALA A 480 -15.12 17.30 -16.76
C ALA A 480 -13.78 16.86 -16.14
N THR A 481 -13.04 15.96 -16.81
CA THR A 481 -11.73 15.50 -16.32
C THR A 481 -10.65 16.58 -16.33
N ARG A 482 -10.79 17.61 -17.17
CA ARG A 482 -9.88 18.77 -17.20
C ARG A 482 -10.19 19.74 -16.06
N ASP A 483 -11.47 19.94 -15.78
CA ASP A 483 -11.93 20.88 -14.75
C ASP A 483 -11.68 20.33 -13.34
N LEU A 484 -11.88 19.02 -13.13
CA LEU A 484 -11.69 18.34 -11.84
C LEU A 484 -10.84 17.06 -11.99
N PRO A 485 -9.50 17.18 -12.14
CA PRO A 485 -8.63 16.04 -12.42
C PRO A 485 -8.50 15.02 -11.27
N SER A 486 -8.92 15.40 -10.05
CA SER A 486 -8.94 14.54 -8.87
C SER A 486 -10.33 13.96 -8.54
N ASP A 487 -11.36 14.26 -9.35
CA ASP A 487 -12.72 13.79 -9.11
C ASP A 487 -13.01 12.49 -9.86
N ALA A 488 -13.24 11.41 -9.11
CA ALA A 488 -13.52 10.08 -9.68
C ALA A 488 -14.76 10.07 -10.58
N ASP A 489 -15.78 10.86 -10.25
CA ASP A 489 -17.04 10.90 -11.00
C ASP A 489 -16.89 11.54 -12.38
N SER A 490 -16.01 12.53 -12.51
CA SER A 490 -15.64 13.15 -13.79
C SER A 490 -14.91 12.16 -14.71
N TRP A 491 -13.97 11.38 -14.19
CA TRP A 491 -13.29 10.31 -14.95
C TRP A 491 -14.24 9.17 -15.30
N PHE A 492 -15.09 8.77 -14.36
CA PHE A 492 -16.11 7.75 -14.59
C PHE A 492 -17.10 8.16 -15.67
N ALA A 493 -17.55 9.43 -15.68
CA ALA A 493 -18.47 9.94 -16.69
C ALA A 493 -17.87 9.88 -18.11
N ALA A 494 -16.58 10.21 -18.27
CA ALA A 494 -15.88 10.08 -19.54
C ALA A 494 -15.75 8.62 -19.98
N GLY A 495 -15.36 7.73 -19.05
CA GLY A 495 -15.26 6.30 -19.30
C GLY A 495 -16.60 5.66 -19.66
N LEU A 496 -17.66 6.03 -18.96
CA LEU A 496 -19.03 5.59 -19.22
C LEU A 496 -19.50 6.03 -20.61
N ALA A 497 -19.28 7.29 -20.97
CA ALA A 497 -19.63 7.81 -22.29
C ALA A 497 -18.95 7.01 -23.41
N TYR A 498 -17.63 6.81 -23.32
CA TYR A 498 -16.90 5.98 -24.30
C TYR A 498 -17.40 4.53 -24.34
N SER A 499 -17.71 3.94 -23.18
CA SER A 499 -18.19 2.55 -23.07
C SER A 499 -19.54 2.37 -23.76
N GLN A 500 -20.47 3.30 -23.59
CA GLN A 500 -21.78 3.26 -24.26
C GLN A 500 -21.71 3.54 -25.76
N CYS A 501 -20.70 4.30 -26.20
CA CYS A 501 -20.37 4.43 -27.62
C CYS A 501 -19.78 3.14 -28.23
N GLY A 502 -19.52 2.09 -27.43
CA GLY A 502 -18.83 0.88 -27.85
C GLY A 502 -17.31 1.03 -28.01
N TYR A 503 -16.75 2.20 -27.68
CA TYR A 503 -15.31 2.45 -27.73
C TYR A 503 -14.62 1.98 -26.45
N TYR A 504 -14.73 0.70 -26.13
CA TYR A 504 -14.19 0.12 -24.89
C TYR A 504 -12.68 0.35 -24.74
N ASP A 505 -11.91 0.28 -25.83
CA ASP A 505 -10.48 0.59 -25.84
C ASP A 505 -10.17 2.00 -25.32
N LYS A 506 -11.04 2.97 -25.66
CA LYS A 506 -10.92 4.36 -25.20
C LYS A 506 -11.48 4.54 -23.80
N ALA A 507 -12.50 3.77 -23.43
CA ALA A 507 -13.13 3.82 -22.10
C ALA A 507 -12.18 3.36 -20.99
N THR A 508 -11.42 2.28 -21.25
CA THR A 508 -10.53 1.63 -20.27
C THR A 508 -9.63 2.62 -19.51
N PRO A 509 -8.82 3.50 -20.13
CA PRO A 509 -7.95 4.40 -19.38
C PRO A 509 -8.70 5.40 -18.48
N TYR A 510 -9.90 5.85 -18.86
CA TYR A 510 -10.71 6.74 -18.02
C TYR A 510 -11.36 5.98 -16.86
N LEU A 511 -11.80 4.73 -17.11
CA LEU A 511 -12.35 3.86 -16.08
C LEU A 511 -11.27 3.34 -15.12
N GLU A 512 -10.06 3.06 -15.61
CA GLU A 512 -8.87 2.77 -14.79
C GLU A 512 -8.56 3.97 -13.90
N ARG A 513 -8.58 5.20 -14.45
CA ARG A 513 -8.36 6.41 -13.65
C ARG A 513 -9.46 6.63 -12.62
N ALA A 514 -10.71 6.39 -12.98
CA ALA A 514 -11.84 6.44 -12.03
C ALA A 514 -11.67 5.39 -10.92
N PHE A 515 -11.23 4.18 -11.27
CA PHE A 515 -10.96 3.09 -10.34
C PHE A 515 -9.78 3.40 -9.43
N GLU A 516 -8.70 4.01 -9.94
CA GLU A 516 -7.59 4.49 -9.12
C GLU A 516 -8.05 5.52 -8.08
N LEU A 517 -8.98 6.40 -8.45
CA LEU A 517 -9.51 7.43 -7.55
C LEU A 517 -10.56 6.88 -6.57
N ARG A 518 -11.31 5.84 -6.94
CA ARG A 518 -12.34 5.20 -6.11
C ARG A 518 -12.42 3.68 -6.38
N PRO A 519 -11.52 2.87 -5.78
CA PRO A 519 -11.33 1.46 -6.14
C PRO A 519 -12.38 0.49 -5.60
N TYR A 520 -13.28 0.93 -4.71
CA TYR A 520 -14.32 0.07 -4.12
C TYR A 520 -15.73 0.38 -4.64
N SER A 521 -15.85 1.28 -5.61
CA SER A 521 -17.12 1.61 -6.22
C SER A 521 -17.57 0.49 -7.13
N LEU A 522 -18.67 -0.18 -6.74
CA LEU A 522 -19.24 -1.30 -7.48
C LEU A 522 -19.54 -0.92 -8.94
N ASP A 523 -20.03 0.30 -9.17
CA ASP A 523 -20.31 0.82 -10.51
C ASP A 523 -19.04 0.96 -11.37
N ILE A 524 -17.97 1.51 -10.78
CA ILE A 524 -16.68 1.68 -11.48
C ILE A 524 -16.06 0.33 -11.77
N ILE A 525 -16.04 -0.58 -10.78
CA ILE A 525 -15.48 -1.92 -10.93
C ILE A 525 -16.24 -2.68 -12.02
N TYR A 526 -17.57 -2.64 -12.01
CA TYR A 526 -18.40 -3.34 -13.00
C TYR A 526 -18.20 -2.77 -14.41
N ARG A 527 -18.19 -1.44 -14.57
CA ARG A 527 -17.96 -0.82 -15.89
C ARG A 527 -16.56 -1.08 -16.41
N LEU A 528 -15.55 -1.07 -15.54
CA LEU A 528 -14.17 -1.40 -15.91
C LEU A 528 -14.01 -2.88 -16.27
N ALA A 529 -14.65 -3.78 -15.53
CA ALA A 529 -14.65 -5.21 -15.84
C ALA A 529 -15.27 -5.49 -17.21
N LEU A 530 -16.41 -4.87 -17.52
CA LEU A 530 -17.04 -4.94 -18.85
C LEU A 530 -16.13 -4.41 -19.96
N ALA A 531 -15.45 -3.27 -19.72
CA ALA A 531 -14.50 -2.73 -20.68
C ALA A 531 -13.30 -3.67 -20.90
N TYR A 532 -12.77 -4.29 -19.84
CA TYR A 532 -11.72 -5.30 -19.98
C TYR A 532 -12.18 -6.54 -20.74
N ASP A 533 -13.39 -7.04 -20.49
CA ASP A 533 -13.94 -8.18 -21.22
C ASP A 533 -14.14 -7.86 -22.70
N ALA A 534 -14.72 -6.71 -23.02
CA ALA A 534 -14.92 -6.26 -24.40
C ALA A 534 -13.60 -6.05 -25.15
N THR A 535 -12.53 -5.66 -24.45
CA THR A 535 -11.17 -5.52 -25.00
C THR A 535 -10.32 -6.79 -24.89
N LYS A 536 -10.92 -7.93 -24.53
CA LYS A 536 -10.29 -9.26 -24.41
C LYS A 536 -9.17 -9.35 -23.36
N GLN A 537 -9.19 -8.47 -22.37
CA GLN A 537 -8.31 -8.51 -21.19
C GLN A 537 -8.91 -9.40 -20.08
N THR A 538 -9.19 -10.66 -20.41
CA THR A 538 -9.97 -11.60 -19.58
C THR A 538 -9.44 -11.74 -18.16
N GLU A 539 -8.12 -11.84 -17.96
CA GLU A 539 -7.54 -11.99 -16.62
C GLU A 539 -7.80 -10.78 -15.71
N LYS A 540 -7.80 -9.56 -16.28
CA LYS A 540 -8.09 -8.35 -15.50
C LYS A 540 -9.59 -8.25 -15.18
N ALA A 541 -10.43 -8.60 -16.15
CA ALA A 541 -11.88 -8.64 -15.96
C ALA A 541 -12.26 -9.64 -14.86
N ASP A 542 -11.72 -10.87 -14.91
CA ASP A 542 -12.01 -11.92 -13.93
C ASP A 542 -11.64 -11.49 -12.50
N ARG A 543 -10.51 -10.78 -12.30
CA ARG A 543 -10.14 -10.23 -10.99
C ARG A 543 -11.13 -9.18 -10.49
N LEU A 544 -11.61 -8.31 -11.36
CA LEU A 544 -12.59 -7.29 -10.98
C LEU A 544 -13.97 -7.89 -10.72
N TYR A 545 -14.36 -8.94 -11.45
CA TYR A 545 -15.58 -9.69 -11.14
C TYR A 545 -15.49 -10.45 -9.82
N GLN A 546 -14.33 -11.03 -9.49
CA GLN A 546 -14.08 -11.60 -8.16
C GLN A 546 -14.21 -10.55 -7.07
N LEU A 547 -13.59 -9.37 -7.27
CA LEU A 547 -13.71 -8.26 -6.33
C LEU A 547 -15.17 -7.81 -6.15
N LEU A 548 -15.97 -7.73 -7.22
CA LEU A 548 -17.41 -7.45 -7.12
C LEU A 548 -18.16 -8.49 -6.31
N ALA A 549 -17.87 -9.77 -6.54
CA ALA A 549 -18.49 -10.87 -5.81
C ALA A 549 -18.11 -10.85 -4.32
N ASP A 550 -16.88 -10.46 -3.99
CA ASP A 550 -16.42 -10.33 -2.60
C ASP A 550 -17.06 -9.13 -1.90
N LEU A 551 -17.22 -7.99 -2.59
CA LEU A 551 -17.78 -6.77 -2.04
C LEU A 551 -19.32 -6.80 -1.94
N ALA A 552 -19.98 -7.54 -2.83
CA ALA A 552 -21.44 -7.67 -2.88
C ALA A 552 -21.87 -9.11 -3.22
N PRO A 553 -21.65 -10.09 -2.32
CA PRO A 553 -21.90 -11.50 -2.57
C PRO A 553 -23.36 -11.86 -2.85
N ASP A 554 -24.29 -10.97 -2.47
CA ASP A 554 -25.73 -11.13 -2.69
C ASP A 554 -26.20 -10.54 -4.05
N GLN A 555 -25.34 -9.82 -4.79
CA GLN A 555 -25.67 -9.29 -6.11
C GLN A 555 -25.14 -10.17 -7.24
N VAL A 556 -26.04 -10.55 -8.15
CA VAL A 556 -25.69 -11.32 -9.35
C VAL A 556 -25.29 -10.36 -10.47
N TYR A 557 -24.00 -10.06 -10.59
CA TYR A 557 -23.47 -9.36 -11.77
C TYR A 557 -23.36 -10.35 -12.93
N GLN A 558 -24.17 -10.16 -13.97
CA GLN A 558 -24.11 -11.00 -15.17
C GLN A 558 -22.90 -10.59 -16.03
N ARG A 559 -22.02 -11.55 -16.29
CA ARG A 559 -21.04 -11.47 -17.38
C ARG A 559 -21.82 -11.66 -18.70
N PRO A 560 -21.81 -10.68 -19.62
CA PRO A 560 -22.54 -10.76 -20.88
C PRO A 560 -22.03 -11.87 -21.81
#